data_AF-A0A816BN69-F1
#
_entry.id   AF-A0A816BN69-F1
#
_cell.length_a   1.000
_cell.length_b   1.000
_cell.length_c   1.000
_cell.angle_alpha   90.00
_cell.angle_beta   90.00
_cell.angle_gamma   90.00
#
_symmetry.space_group_name_H-M   'P 1'
#
loop_
_entity.id
_entity.type
_entity.pdbx_description
1 polymer ?
#
loop_
_entity_poly.entity_id
_entity_poly.type
_entity_poly.pdbx_seq_one_letter_code
_entity_poly.pdbx_strand_id
1 'polypeptide(L)'
;GGHGPLTRWKGLAADQILEFDVVTADGQRQTVNACQNTDLFWALRGGGGGTFAVVLSVVLRTFPSPSIIGALYNIYAPNETRYASFIRDFIRFLPTLADDGWAGYFSMIDTNITIAFLLPNGDLNVSNTTFNQLTNNNTDLHFALSLIFPTPSFDVFFANVMAPFNPTGANVLLGSRLIPETIVRNQSDQLADVFFQTKGQSQHRSSLIGHMVAGGQVSNTSINSSVSPAWRTALLHMIYTQSWPDGTSTADQQAVAESVTNQVAILQTMAGGSQSGSYMNEADPNEPNWQQKFFGTQAIYDKLKSIKQTVDPLGLFVCKNCVGSDDWSSDLNCPQMSSAGQVSVTVIVLILMGIFALSLNI
;
A
#
# COMPACT_ATOMS: atom_id res chain seq x y z
N GLY A 1 -0.44 -8.03 0.85
CA GLY A 1 -0.54 -7.13 -0.32
C GLY A 1 0.64 -7.37 -1.24
N GLY A 2 1.52 -6.37 -1.39
CA GLY A 2 2.70 -6.42 -2.25
C GLY A 2 2.37 -6.06 -3.70
N HIS A 3 2.55 -4.79 -4.05
CA HIS A 3 2.46 -4.30 -5.42
C HIS A 3 3.82 -4.33 -6.10
N GLY A 4 3.83 -4.18 -7.43
CA GLY A 4 5.02 -4.16 -8.27
C GLY A 4 4.63 -3.85 -9.71
N PRO A 5 5.56 -3.53 -10.61
CA PRO A 5 5.18 -3.12 -11.96
C PRO A 5 4.62 -4.29 -12.79
N LEU A 6 4.77 -5.55 -12.34
CA LEU A 6 4.14 -6.72 -12.97
C LEU A 6 2.81 -7.14 -12.34
N THR A 7 2.29 -6.45 -11.32
CA THR A 7 1.08 -6.91 -10.63
C THR A 7 -0.17 -6.78 -11.48
N ARG A 8 -0.25 -5.80 -12.40
CA ARG A 8 -1.33 -5.77 -13.41
C ARG A 8 -1.34 -7.02 -14.29
N TRP A 9 -0.16 -7.57 -14.58
CA TRP A 9 0.01 -8.76 -15.42
C TRP A 9 -0.20 -10.07 -14.67
N LYS A 10 0.16 -10.18 -13.38
CA LYS A 10 0.13 -11.44 -12.63
C LYS A 10 -0.68 -11.45 -11.33
N GLY A 11 -1.16 -10.31 -10.85
CA GLY A 11 -1.80 -10.15 -9.54
C GLY A 11 -0.79 -9.71 -8.48
N LEU A 12 -1.27 -9.40 -7.27
CA LEU A 12 -0.43 -8.96 -6.16
C LEU A 12 0.50 -10.08 -5.68
N ALA A 13 1.57 -9.75 -4.96
CA ALA A 13 2.48 -10.76 -4.39
C ALA A 13 1.72 -11.74 -3.47
N ALA A 14 0.81 -11.22 -2.63
CA ALA A 14 -0.07 -12.04 -1.80
C ALA A 14 -0.95 -12.99 -2.62
N ASP A 15 -1.31 -12.63 -3.86
CA ASP A 15 -2.09 -13.51 -4.75
C ASP A 15 -1.26 -14.71 -5.26
N GLN A 16 0.08 -14.60 -5.23
CA GLN A 16 1.00 -15.63 -5.73
C GLN A 16 1.53 -16.60 -4.68
N ILE A 17 1.24 -16.35 -3.40
CA ILE A 17 1.74 -17.20 -2.31
C ILE A 17 0.98 -18.54 -2.32
N LEU A 18 1.74 -19.62 -2.31
CA LEU A 18 1.25 -20.99 -2.27
C LEU A 18 1.29 -21.57 -0.86
N GLU A 19 2.32 -21.21 -0.09
CA GLU A 19 2.58 -21.74 1.24
C GLU A 19 3.46 -20.80 2.06
N PHE A 20 3.27 -20.81 3.38
CA PHE A 20 4.18 -20.26 4.37
C PHE A 20 4.67 -21.37 5.31
N ASP A 21 5.91 -21.21 5.75
CA ASP A 21 6.44 -21.87 6.95
C ASP A 21 6.56 -20.81 8.04
N VAL A 22 5.91 -21.04 9.18
CA VAL A 22 5.75 -20.02 10.23
C VAL A 22 6.01 -20.59 11.62
N VAL A 23 6.27 -19.71 12.58
CA VAL A 23 6.25 -20.01 14.03
C VAL A 23 5.17 -19.16 14.69
N THR A 24 4.18 -19.81 15.31
CA THR A 24 3.08 -19.16 16.04
C THR A 24 3.53 -18.71 17.44
N ALA A 25 2.68 -17.95 18.15
CA ALA A 25 3.04 -17.34 19.43
C ALA A 25 3.34 -18.37 20.54
N ASP A 26 2.82 -19.59 20.40
CA ASP A 26 3.10 -20.74 21.25
C ASP A 26 4.44 -21.45 20.92
N GLY A 27 5.22 -20.91 19.99
CA GLY A 27 6.52 -21.44 19.57
C GLY A 27 6.46 -22.62 18.61
N GLN A 28 5.27 -23.01 18.12
CA GLN A 28 5.13 -24.14 17.21
C GLN A 28 5.42 -23.74 15.77
N ARG A 29 6.26 -24.55 15.08
CA ARG A 29 6.51 -24.41 13.65
C ARG A 29 5.39 -25.08 12.85
N GLN A 30 4.80 -24.37 11.89
CA GLN A 30 3.66 -24.83 11.12
C GLN A 30 3.80 -24.53 9.63
N THR A 31 3.38 -25.50 8.81
CA THR A 31 3.10 -25.27 7.38
C THR A 31 1.68 -24.72 7.23
N VAL A 32 1.55 -23.66 6.43
CA VAL A 32 0.29 -22.92 6.25
C VAL A 32 0.04 -22.72 4.76
N ASN A 33 -1.00 -23.35 4.22
CA ASN A 33 -1.33 -23.32 2.80
C ASN A 33 -2.84 -23.48 2.55
N ALA A 34 -3.23 -23.68 1.28
CA ALA A 34 -4.64 -23.84 0.90
C ALA A 34 -5.31 -25.14 1.40
N CYS A 35 -4.55 -26.07 1.98
CA CYS A 35 -5.03 -27.37 2.46
C CYS A 35 -4.85 -27.56 3.97
N GLN A 36 -3.99 -26.77 4.62
CA GLN A 36 -3.65 -26.86 6.04
C GLN A 36 -3.56 -25.46 6.65
N ASN A 37 -4.19 -25.26 7.82
CA ASN A 37 -4.25 -23.96 8.50
C ASN A 37 -4.83 -22.85 7.59
N THR A 38 -5.91 -23.15 6.87
CA THR A 38 -6.44 -22.33 5.77
C THR A 38 -6.88 -20.93 6.19
N ASP A 39 -7.33 -20.77 7.43
CA ASP A 39 -7.69 -19.46 7.97
C ASP A 39 -6.45 -18.59 8.20
N LEU A 40 -5.39 -19.16 8.78
CA LEU A 40 -4.11 -18.47 8.92
C LEU A 40 -3.48 -18.18 7.54
N PHE A 41 -3.62 -19.09 6.57
CA PHE A 41 -3.19 -18.85 5.19
C PHE A 41 -3.92 -17.67 4.56
N TRP A 42 -5.24 -17.58 4.75
CA TRP A 42 -6.03 -16.45 4.30
C TRP A 42 -5.57 -15.15 4.98
N ALA A 43 -5.34 -15.16 6.29
CA ALA A 43 -4.91 -13.98 7.06
C ALA A 43 -3.51 -13.47 6.66
N LEU A 44 -2.52 -14.37 6.49
CA LEU A 44 -1.17 -13.99 6.06
C LEU A 44 -1.14 -13.39 4.64
N ARG A 45 -2.14 -13.68 3.82
CA ARG A 45 -2.28 -13.16 2.44
C ARG A 45 -3.09 -11.87 2.38
N GLY A 46 -2.73 -10.88 3.19
CA GLY A 46 -3.37 -9.55 3.12
C GLY A 46 -3.59 -8.84 4.45
N GLY A 47 -3.65 -9.58 5.56
CA GLY A 47 -3.92 -9.08 6.92
C GLY A 47 -2.77 -8.35 7.61
N GLY A 48 -1.68 -8.08 6.90
CA GLY A 48 -0.50 -7.38 7.44
C GLY A 48 0.53 -8.29 8.11
N GLY A 49 1.78 -7.84 8.11
CA GLY A 49 2.87 -8.52 8.80
C GLY A 49 2.90 -8.20 10.30
N GLY A 50 3.66 -8.97 11.08
CA GLY A 50 3.97 -8.66 12.47
C GLY A 50 2.86 -8.93 13.49
N THR A 51 1.74 -9.56 13.09
CA THR A 51 0.62 -9.85 14.02
C THR A 51 0.24 -11.33 14.12
N PHE A 52 0.34 -12.16 13.08
CA PHE A 52 -0.16 -13.53 13.16
C PHE A 52 0.87 -14.57 13.62
N ALA A 53 2.08 -14.48 13.08
CA ALA A 53 3.16 -15.45 13.28
C ALA A 53 4.48 -14.87 12.76
N VAL A 54 5.60 -15.47 13.16
CA VAL A 54 6.90 -15.23 12.53
C VAL A 54 7.00 -16.07 11.27
N VAL A 55 7.05 -15.44 10.10
CA VAL A 55 7.23 -16.13 8.82
C VAL A 55 8.71 -16.45 8.62
N LEU A 56 9.04 -17.73 8.41
CA LEU A 56 10.39 -18.22 8.17
C LEU A 56 10.71 -18.33 6.68
N SER A 57 9.77 -18.84 5.89
CA SER A 57 9.89 -18.93 4.44
C SER A 57 8.54 -18.88 3.74
N VAL A 58 8.58 -18.60 2.43
CA VAL A 58 7.39 -18.47 1.57
C VAL A 58 7.65 -19.23 0.28
N VAL A 59 6.66 -19.99 -0.17
CA VAL A 59 6.64 -20.58 -1.51
C VAL A 59 5.78 -19.70 -2.41
N LEU A 60 6.39 -19.13 -3.45
CA LEU A 60 5.75 -18.23 -4.40
C LEU A 60 5.59 -18.91 -5.76
N ARG A 61 4.46 -18.67 -6.42
CA ARG A 61 4.31 -18.97 -7.84
C ARG A 61 5.27 -18.08 -8.64
N THR A 62 6.03 -18.70 -9.54
CA THR A 62 6.90 -18.01 -10.49
C THR A 62 6.34 -18.10 -11.91
N PHE A 63 6.84 -17.23 -12.79
CA PHE A 63 6.41 -17.15 -14.18
C PHE A 63 7.63 -17.01 -15.08
N PRO A 64 7.57 -17.52 -16.33
CA PRO A 64 8.59 -17.20 -17.33
C PRO A 64 8.77 -15.68 -17.46
N SER A 65 10.02 -15.23 -17.48
CA SER A 65 10.35 -13.81 -17.61
C SER A 65 9.88 -13.31 -18.98
N PRO A 66 9.02 -12.28 -19.04
CA PRO A 66 8.57 -11.71 -20.31
C PRO A 66 9.66 -10.78 -20.87
N SER A 67 9.67 -10.57 -22.18
CA SER A 67 10.33 -9.36 -22.72
C SER A 67 9.58 -8.14 -22.21
N ILE A 68 10.28 -7.01 -22.06
CA ILE A 68 9.68 -5.77 -21.56
C ILE A 68 9.93 -4.64 -22.55
N ILE A 69 8.89 -3.87 -22.87
CA ILE A 69 9.07 -2.51 -23.35
C ILE A 69 9.03 -1.57 -22.14
N GLY A 70 10.09 -0.79 -21.95
CA GLY A 70 10.17 0.27 -20.95
C GLY A 70 9.81 1.62 -21.55
N ALA A 71 9.14 2.47 -20.77
CA ALA A 71 8.87 3.87 -21.10
C ALA A 71 9.35 4.75 -19.93
N LEU A 72 10.35 5.58 -20.20
CA LEU A 72 10.95 6.50 -19.23
C LEU A 72 10.82 7.94 -19.70
N TYR A 73 10.20 8.76 -18.88
CA TYR A 73 10.01 10.18 -19.16
C TYR A 73 10.39 11.02 -17.94
N ASN A 74 11.04 12.15 -18.21
CA ASN A 74 11.23 13.21 -17.24
C ASN A 74 10.87 14.53 -17.94
N ILE A 75 9.80 15.16 -17.48
CA ILE A 75 9.13 16.25 -18.20
C ILE A 75 8.97 17.44 -17.25
N TYR A 76 9.43 18.61 -17.69
CA TYR A 76 9.30 19.87 -16.99
C TYR A 76 8.35 20.80 -17.74
N ALA A 77 7.37 21.34 -17.01
CA ALA A 77 6.50 22.39 -17.51
C ALA A 77 7.08 23.78 -17.18
N PRO A 78 6.89 24.78 -18.07
CA PRO A 78 7.45 26.11 -17.89
C PRO A 78 6.81 26.91 -16.75
N ASN A 79 5.61 26.53 -16.32
CA ASN A 79 4.87 27.15 -15.22
C ASN A 79 3.78 26.22 -14.69
N GLU A 80 3.22 26.55 -13.53
CA GLU A 80 2.16 25.78 -12.85
C GLU A 80 0.88 25.64 -13.68
N THR A 81 0.45 26.69 -14.41
CA THR A 81 -0.77 26.63 -15.23
C THR A 81 -0.65 25.60 -16.36
N ARG A 82 0.51 25.57 -17.03
CA ARG A 82 0.77 24.61 -18.10
C ARG A 82 0.96 23.20 -17.54
N TYR A 83 1.66 23.09 -16.41
CA TYR A 83 1.79 21.83 -15.67
C TYR A 83 0.43 21.25 -15.32
N ALA A 84 -0.49 22.08 -14.81
CA ALA A 84 -1.86 21.70 -14.50
C ALA A 84 -2.64 21.15 -15.70
N SER A 85 -2.50 21.81 -16.84
CA SER A 85 -3.12 21.34 -18.08
C SER A 85 -2.53 20.00 -18.52
N PHE A 86 -1.20 19.84 -18.45
CA PHE A 86 -0.53 18.60 -18.85
C PHE A 86 -0.89 17.41 -17.95
N ILE A 87 -0.90 17.59 -16.62
CA ILE A 87 -1.27 16.52 -15.69
C ILE A 87 -2.73 16.08 -15.91
N ARG A 88 -3.64 17.00 -16.24
CA ARG A 88 -5.01 16.63 -16.62
C ARG A 88 -5.04 15.73 -17.84
N ASP A 89 -4.28 16.07 -18.89
CA ASP A 89 -4.19 15.25 -20.09
C ASP A 89 -3.50 13.90 -19.82
N PHE A 90 -2.46 13.89 -18.99
CA PHE A 90 -1.80 12.65 -18.57
C PHE A 90 -2.74 11.72 -17.80
N ILE A 91 -3.54 12.25 -16.87
CA ILE A 91 -4.51 11.45 -16.11
C ILE A 91 -5.61 10.90 -17.02
N ARG A 92 -6.09 11.67 -18.00
CA ARG A 92 -7.01 11.19 -19.06
C ARG A 92 -6.40 10.09 -19.92
N PHE A 93 -5.08 10.05 -20.03
CA PHE A 93 -4.36 9.06 -20.81
C PHE A 93 -4.11 7.75 -20.05
N LEU A 94 -4.09 7.78 -18.70
CA LEU A 94 -3.87 6.59 -17.87
C LEU A 94 -4.82 5.41 -18.20
N PRO A 95 -6.14 5.60 -18.43
CA PRO A 95 -7.02 4.52 -18.87
C PRO A 95 -6.57 3.82 -20.14
N THR A 96 -6.13 4.56 -21.17
CA THR A 96 -5.61 3.97 -22.42
C THR A 96 -4.36 3.15 -22.15
N LEU A 97 -3.42 3.68 -21.37
CA LEU A 97 -2.22 2.94 -20.97
C LEU A 97 -2.59 1.67 -20.18
N ALA A 98 -3.59 1.75 -19.32
CA ALA A 98 -4.09 0.61 -18.57
C ALA A 98 -4.68 -0.46 -19.49
N ASP A 99 -5.49 -0.07 -20.47
CA ASP A 99 -6.11 -0.97 -21.46
C ASP A 99 -5.05 -1.67 -22.33
N ASP A 100 -4.00 -0.94 -22.71
CA ASP A 100 -2.85 -1.46 -23.45
C ASP A 100 -1.95 -2.39 -22.60
N GLY A 101 -2.17 -2.47 -21.28
CA GLY A 101 -1.44 -3.36 -20.37
C GLY A 101 -0.22 -2.73 -19.70
N TRP A 102 0.01 -1.43 -19.86
CA TRP A 102 1.10 -0.72 -19.17
C TRP A 102 0.91 -0.72 -17.67
N ALA A 103 2.01 -0.68 -16.95
CA ALA A 103 2.01 -0.56 -15.49
C ALA A 103 3.29 0.13 -15.03
N GLY A 104 3.27 0.74 -13.84
CA GLY A 104 4.47 1.31 -13.25
C GLY A 104 4.18 2.53 -12.40
N TYR A 105 5.12 3.46 -12.42
CA TYR A 105 5.21 4.54 -11.44
C TYR A 105 5.31 5.89 -12.12
N PHE A 106 4.70 6.91 -11.51
CA PHE A 106 4.96 8.30 -11.82
C PHE A 106 5.08 9.12 -10.54
N SER A 107 5.85 10.20 -10.58
CA SER A 107 6.01 11.12 -9.45
C SER A 107 5.85 12.55 -9.93
N MET A 108 5.08 13.33 -9.18
CA MET A 108 4.79 14.74 -9.41
C MET A 108 5.47 15.55 -8.31
N ILE A 109 6.42 16.39 -8.69
CA ILE A 109 7.19 17.26 -7.81
C ILE A 109 7.29 18.63 -8.46
N ASP A 110 6.82 19.67 -7.79
CA ASP A 110 6.79 21.03 -8.32
C ASP A 110 6.08 21.12 -9.68
N THR A 111 6.81 21.46 -10.76
CA THR A 111 6.34 21.46 -12.16
C THR A 111 6.98 20.34 -12.99
N ASN A 112 7.51 19.31 -12.33
CA ASN A 112 8.12 18.13 -12.94
C ASN A 112 7.24 16.90 -12.73
N ILE A 113 7.18 16.07 -13.78
CA ILE A 113 6.69 14.70 -13.68
C ILE A 113 7.74 13.73 -14.23
N THR A 114 7.99 12.69 -13.46
CA THR A 114 8.80 11.54 -13.89
C THR A 114 7.87 10.34 -14.08
N ILE A 115 8.05 9.57 -15.14
CA ILE A 115 7.25 8.37 -15.47
C ILE A 115 8.21 7.22 -15.74
N ALA A 116 7.95 6.07 -15.13
CA ALA A 116 8.66 4.82 -15.36
C ALA A 116 7.66 3.67 -15.46
N PHE A 117 7.23 3.39 -16.70
CA PHE A 117 6.27 2.34 -17.01
C PHE A 117 6.93 1.20 -17.77
N LEU A 118 6.28 0.04 -17.71
CA LEU A 118 6.64 -1.15 -18.47
C LEU A 118 5.41 -1.77 -19.13
N LEU A 119 5.67 -2.52 -20.19
CA LEU A 119 4.69 -3.35 -20.90
C LEU A 119 5.29 -4.75 -21.14
N PRO A 120 4.77 -5.80 -20.49
CA PRO A 120 5.21 -7.18 -20.70
C PRO A 120 4.80 -7.72 -22.07
N ASN A 121 5.75 -8.33 -22.79
CA ASN A 121 5.58 -8.85 -24.15
C ASN A 121 5.00 -7.83 -25.15
N GLY A 122 5.34 -6.55 -24.95
CA GLY A 122 4.87 -5.46 -25.80
C GLY A 122 5.59 -5.38 -27.15
N ASP A 123 4.98 -4.64 -28.07
CA ASP A 123 5.58 -4.30 -29.36
C ASP A 123 6.16 -2.88 -29.32
N LEU A 124 7.40 -2.70 -29.77
CA LEU A 124 8.10 -1.41 -29.71
C LEU A 124 7.46 -0.36 -30.62
N ASN A 125 6.97 -0.73 -31.81
CA ASN A 125 6.38 0.22 -32.75
C ASN A 125 5.03 0.73 -32.25
N VAL A 126 4.19 -0.17 -31.74
CA VAL A 126 2.92 0.19 -31.08
C VAL A 126 3.20 1.10 -29.88
N SER A 127 4.17 0.74 -29.05
CA SER A 127 4.56 1.53 -27.87
C SER A 127 5.02 2.94 -28.24
N ASN A 128 5.84 3.06 -29.30
CA ASN A 128 6.24 4.36 -29.85
C ASN A 128 5.02 5.17 -30.28
N THR A 129 4.06 4.57 -31.01
CA THR A 129 2.84 5.25 -31.42
C THR A 129 2.01 5.74 -30.24
N THR A 130 1.82 4.91 -29.21
CA THR A 130 1.07 5.24 -27.98
C THR A 130 1.65 6.49 -27.30
N PHE A 131 2.96 6.55 -27.10
CA PHE A 131 3.60 7.64 -26.38
C PHE A 131 3.99 8.85 -27.26
N ASN A 132 4.12 8.69 -28.58
CA ASN A 132 4.36 9.81 -29.50
C ASN A 132 3.22 10.83 -29.44
N GLN A 133 2.00 10.42 -29.12
CA GLN A 133 0.89 11.35 -28.89
C GLN A 133 1.18 12.29 -27.72
N LEU A 134 1.78 11.79 -26.65
CA LEU A 134 2.16 12.58 -25.47
C LEU A 134 3.22 13.62 -25.84
N THR A 135 4.24 13.28 -26.62
CA THR A 135 5.28 14.23 -27.03
C THR A 135 4.77 15.22 -28.08
N ASN A 136 4.04 14.75 -29.09
CA ASN A 136 3.59 15.58 -30.22
C ASN A 136 2.53 16.60 -29.82
N ASN A 137 1.67 16.27 -28.86
CA ASN A 137 0.65 17.20 -28.36
C ASN A 137 1.21 18.23 -27.36
N ASN A 138 2.47 18.10 -26.95
CA ASN A 138 3.06 18.89 -25.87
C ASN A 138 4.47 19.41 -26.22
N THR A 139 4.64 19.94 -27.44
CA THR A 139 5.94 20.45 -27.94
C THR A 139 6.49 21.64 -27.15
N ASP A 140 5.68 22.26 -26.31
CA ASP A 140 6.03 23.37 -25.43
C ASP A 140 6.64 22.95 -24.09
N LEU A 141 6.62 21.65 -23.76
CA LEU A 141 7.24 21.10 -22.55
C LEU A 141 8.71 20.74 -22.78
N HIS A 142 9.51 20.78 -21.71
CA HIS A 142 10.90 20.30 -21.75
C HIS A 142 10.98 18.82 -21.33
N PHE A 143 11.27 17.95 -22.30
CA PHE A 143 11.53 16.54 -22.06
C PHE A 143 13.02 16.30 -21.82
N ALA A 144 13.44 16.30 -20.55
CA ALA A 144 14.81 15.98 -20.16
C ALA A 144 15.15 14.50 -20.43
N LEU A 145 14.14 13.63 -20.38
CA LEU A 145 14.20 12.24 -20.81
C LEU A 145 12.90 11.86 -21.51
N SER A 146 13.00 11.16 -22.64
CA SER A 146 11.89 10.58 -23.38
C SER A 146 12.40 9.34 -24.11
N LEU A 147 12.31 8.18 -23.46
CA LEU A 147 12.89 6.93 -23.94
C LEU A 147 11.87 5.81 -23.90
N ILE A 148 11.72 5.13 -25.05
CA ILE A 148 10.96 3.89 -25.17
C ILE A 148 11.93 2.84 -25.73
N PHE A 149 12.05 1.70 -25.05
CA PHE A 149 13.10 0.73 -25.38
C PHE A 149 12.69 -0.69 -25.03
N PRO A 150 13.10 -1.68 -25.83
CA PRO A 150 12.92 -3.08 -25.50
C PRO A 150 14.04 -3.59 -24.59
N THR A 151 13.70 -4.56 -23.75
CA THR A 151 14.66 -5.40 -23.03
C THR A 151 14.24 -6.87 -23.18
N PRO A 152 15.19 -7.81 -23.21
CA PRO A 152 14.89 -9.22 -23.48
C PRO A 152 14.14 -9.90 -22.33
N SER A 153 14.18 -9.35 -21.12
CA SER A 153 13.62 -9.96 -19.92
C SER A 153 13.30 -8.93 -18.84
N PHE A 154 12.43 -9.29 -17.89
CA PHE A 154 12.11 -8.42 -16.75
C PHE A 154 13.32 -8.18 -15.82
N ASP A 155 14.20 -9.16 -15.65
CA ASP A 155 15.40 -9.00 -14.82
C ASP A 155 16.36 -7.94 -15.42
N VAL A 156 16.55 -7.92 -16.74
CA VAL A 156 17.36 -6.89 -17.41
C VAL A 156 16.71 -5.52 -17.27
N PHE A 157 15.39 -5.42 -17.44
CA PHE A 157 14.67 -4.17 -17.19
C PHE A 157 14.86 -3.72 -15.72
N PHE A 158 14.60 -4.60 -14.76
CA PHE A 158 14.67 -4.29 -13.34
C PHE A 158 16.08 -3.83 -12.95
N ALA A 159 17.13 -4.55 -13.35
CA ALA A 159 18.51 -4.24 -13.00
C ALA A 159 18.98 -2.87 -13.53
N ASN A 160 18.52 -2.47 -14.72
CA ASN A 160 18.95 -1.23 -15.35
C ASN A 160 18.07 -0.01 -15.00
N VAL A 161 16.80 -0.25 -14.69
CA VAL A 161 15.80 0.82 -14.57
C VAL A 161 15.31 1.01 -13.15
N MET A 162 15.03 -0.07 -12.44
CA MET A 162 14.36 -0.03 -11.14
C MET A 162 15.35 -0.16 -9.98
N ALA A 163 16.28 -1.11 -10.06
CA ALA A 163 17.26 -1.40 -9.01
C ALA A 163 18.16 -0.21 -8.64
N PRO A 164 18.67 0.60 -9.59
CA PRO A 164 19.57 1.71 -9.26
C PRO A 164 18.92 2.83 -8.44
N PHE A 165 17.59 2.93 -8.44
CA PHE A 165 16.83 4.02 -7.82
C PHE A 165 16.09 3.57 -6.56
N ASN A 166 16.83 3.19 -5.51
CA ASN A 166 16.28 2.81 -4.20
C ASN A 166 16.93 3.58 -3.05
N PRO A 167 16.81 4.92 -2.98
CA PRO A 167 17.34 5.67 -1.84
C PRO A 167 16.60 5.28 -0.55
N THR A 168 17.36 4.94 0.48
CA THR A 168 16.85 4.63 1.83
C THR A 168 17.49 5.55 2.87
N GLY A 169 16.96 5.57 4.09
CA GLY A 169 17.56 6.32 5.21
C GLY A 169 17.22 7.81 5.26
N ALA A 170 16.26 8.27 4.44
CA ALA A 170 15.69 9.60 4.55
C ALA A 170 14.52 9.62 5.55
N ASN A 171 14.34 10.72 6.27
CA ASN A 171 13.15 10.94 7.09
C ASN A 171 11.98 11.30 6.17
N VAL A 172 11.04 10.37 6.03
CA VAL A 172 9.85 10.53 5.17
C VAL A 172 8.62 10.06 5.95
N LEU A 173 7.58 10.87 5.96
CA LEU A 173 6.21 10.44 6.25
C LEU A 173 5.42 10.39 4.97
N LEU A 174 4.52 9.41 4.91
CA LEU A 174 3.67 9.19 3.77
C LEU A 174 2.28 8.79 4.21
N GLY A 175 1.33 8.92 3.28
CA GLY A 175 0.03 8.30 3.39
C GLY A 175 -0.58 8.13 2.00
N SER A 176 -1.60 7.29 1.90
CA SER A 176 -2.05 6.83 0.59
C SER A 176 -3.55 6.60 0.45
N ARG A 177 -3.98 6.54 -0.80
CA ARG A 177 -5.33 6.14 -1.21
C ARG A 177 -5.29 5.28 -2.46
N LEU A 178 -6.09 4.22 -2.44
CA LEU A 178 -6.43 3.43 -3.61
C LEU A 178 -7.56 4.14 -4.37
N ILE A 179 -7.28 4.59 -5.59
CA ILE A 179 -8.23 5.30 -6.45
C ILE A 179 -8.95 4.29 -7.36
N PRO A 180 -10.29 4.18 -7.28
CA PRO A 180 -11.06 3.28 -8.12
C PRO A 180 -10.86 3.56 -9.61
N GLU A 181 -10.78 2.50 -10.42
CA GLU A 181 -10.66 2.60 -11.87
C GLU A 181 -11.81 3.40 -12.49
N THR A 182 -13.02 3.23 -11.97
CA THR A 182 -14.20 3.97 -12.41
C THR A 182 -14.06 5.48 -12.22
N ILE A 183 -13.35 5.93 -11.17
CA ILE A 183 -13.05 7.35 -10.96
C ILE A 183 -12.03 7.84 -11.99
N VAL A 184 -10.94 7.09 -12.19
CA VAL A 184 -9.91 7.47 -13.17
C VAL A 184 -10.49 7.60 -14.58
N ARG A 185 -11.41 6.71 -14.96
CA ARG A 185 -12.05 6.71 -16.28
C ARG A 185 -13.12 7.79 -16.44
N ASN A 186 -13.96 8.01 -15.43
CA ASN A 186 -15.16 8.82 -15.58
C ASN A 186 -15.04 10.23 -15.00
N GLN A 187 -14.02 10.48 -14.17
CA GLN A 187 -13.83 11.73 -13.44
C GLN A 187 -12.36 12.15 -13.44
N SER A 188 -11.65 11.90 -14.55
CA SER A 188 -10.23 12.21 -14.72
C SER A 188 -9.89 13.67 -14.43
N ASP A 189 -10.79 14.58 -14.79
CA ASP A 189 -10.60 16.02 -14.62
C ASP A 189 -10.66 16.42 -13.15
N GLN A 190 -11.71 15.96 -12.45
CA GLN A 190 -11.86 16.18 -11.02
C GLN A 190 -10.73 15.52 -10.23
N LEU A 191 -10.25 14.35 -10.70
CA LEU A 191 -9.11 13.67 -10.10
C LEU A 191 -7.83 14.48 -10.25
N ALA A 192 -7.59 15.07 -11.44
CA ALA A 192 -6.48 15.97 -11.67
C ALA A 192 -6.53 17.18 -10.73
N ASP A 193 -7.70 17.80 -10.58
CA ASP A 193 -7.90 18.92 -9.65
C ASP A 193 -7.55 18.54 -8.22
N VAL A 194 -7.96 17.36 -7.77
CA VAL A 194 -7.59 16.83 -6.44
C VAL A 194 -6.10 16.60 -6.31
N PHE A 195 -5.42 16.07 -7.32
CA PHE A 195 -3.96 15.90 -7.27
C PHE A 195 -3.23 17.24 -7.11
N PHE A 196 -3.72 18.32 -7.73
CA PHE A 196 -3.18 19.66 -7.54
C PHE A 196 -3.46 20.23 -6.15
N GLN A 197 -4.66 20.00 -5.63
CA GLN A 197 -5.00 20.40 -4.25
C GLN A 197 -4.15 19.66 -3.22
N THR A 198 -3.83 18.39 -3.48
CA THR A 198 -3.01 17.51 -2.63
C THR A 198 -1.51 17.91 -2.55
N LYS A 199 -1.06 18.96 -3.26
CA LYS A 199 0.34 19.43 -3.13
C LYS A 199 0.63 20.02 -1.74
N GLY A 200 -0.37 20.70 -1.15
CA GLY A 200 -0.26 21.43 0.10
C GLY A 200 0.72 22.62 0.05
N GLN A 201 0.59 23.58 0.97
CA GLN A 201 1.66 24.53 1.27
C GLN A 201 2.49 23.97 2.43
N SER A 202 3.56 23.23 2.13
CA SER A 202 4.51 22.78 3.16
C SER A 202 5.83 23.53 3.00
N GLN A 203 6.46 23.85 4.13
CA GLN A 203 7.84 24.33 4.15
C GLN A 203 8.84 23.21 3.85
N HIS A 204 8.38 21.96 3.91
CA HIS A 204 9.14 20.77 3.62
C HIS A 204 8.87 20.28 2.20
N ARG A 205 9.85 19.58 1.63
CA ARG A 205 9.70 18.97 0.29
C ARG A 205 8.58 17.93 0.33
N SER A 206 7.58 18.12 -0.53
CA SER A 206 6.48 17.19 -0.73
C SER A 206 6.52 16.55 -2.12
N SER A 207 5.88 15.39 -2.26
CA SER A 207 5.64 14.77 -3.56
C SER A 207 4.32 14.02 -3.57
N LEU A 208 3.73 13.91 -4.76
CA LEU A 208 2.61 13.02 -5.01
C LEU A 208 3.06 11.94 -6.00
N ILE A 209 3.04 10.69 -5.54
CA ILE A 209 3.51 9.52 -6.28
C ILE A 209 2.30 8.69 -6.68
N GLY A 210 2.21 8.31 -7.95
CA GLY A 210 1.15 7.45 -8.47
C GLY A 210 1.69 6.13 -8.97
N HIS A 211 1.12 5.05 -8.47
CA HIS A 211 1.45 3.70 -8.87
C HIS A 211 0.28 3.13 -9.69
N MET A 212 0.45 2.99 -11.00
CA MET A 212 -0.50 2.30 -11.88
C MET A 212 -0.20 0.80 -11.85
N VAL A 213 -0.52 0.18 -10.73
CA VAL A 213 -0.15 -1.21 -10.39
C VAL A 213 -1.36 -2.09 -10.08
N ALA A 214 -2.56 -1.51 -10.03
CA ALA A 214 -3.84 -2.20 -9.87
C ALA A 214 -4.59 -2.32 -11.21
N GLY A 215 -5.76 -2.93 -11.23
CA GLY A 215 -6.42 -3.35 -12.47
C GLY A 215 -5.84 -4.65 -13.03
N GLY A 216 -6.34 -5.09 -14.19
CA GLY A 216 -5.88 -6.32 -14.85
C GLY A 216 -6.06 -7.54 -13.94
N GLN A 217 -5.01 -8.34 -13.74
CA GLN A 217 -5.07 -9.50 -12.85
C GLN A 217 -5.28 -9.14 -11.37
N VAL A 218 -4.96 -7.91 -10.94
CA VAL A 218 -5.24 -7.48 -9.56
C VAL A 218 -6.75 -7.40 -9.29
N SER A 219 -7.55 -7.11 -10.32
CA SER A 219 -9.02 -7.04 -10.22
C SER A 219 -9.70 -8.40 -10.08
N ASN A 220 -8.94 -9.50 -10.10
CA ASN A 220 -9.52 -10.83 -9.94
C ASN A 220 -10.07 -11.05 -8.52
N THR A 221 -11.40 -11.10 -8.41
CA THR A 221 -12.12 -11.33 -7.14
C THR A 221 -12.27 -12.80 -6.78
N SER A 222 -11.88 -13.74 -7.66
CA SER A 222 -11.95 -15.17 -7.37
C SER A 222 -10.86 -15.66 -6.41
N ILE A 223 -9.87 -14.80 -6.09
CA ILE A 223 -8.74 -15.16 -5.23
C ILE A 223 -9.15 -15.01 -3.76
N ASN A 224 -9.26 -16.15 -3.08
CA ASN A 224 -9.55 -16.18 -1.66
C ASN A 224 -8.33 -15.74 -0.83
N SER A 225 -8.31 -14.47 -0.44
CA SER A 225 -7.25 -13.82 0.34
C SER A 225 -7.83 -12.71 1.21
N SER A 226 -7.06 -12.22 2.18
CA SER A 226 -7.46 -11.10 3.05
C SER A 226 -7.02 -9.73 2.53
N VAL A 227 -6.54 -9.65 1.27
CA VAL A 227 -6.21 -8.37 0.64
C VAL A 227 -7.46 -7.50 0.63
N SER A 228 -7.32 -6.24 1.07
CA SER A 228 -8.40 -5.26 1.05
C SER A 228 -9.12 -5.24 -0.31
N PRO A 229 -10.47 -5.37 -0.33
CA PRO A 229 -11.25 -5.35 -1.57
C PRO A 229 -11.05 -4.09 -2.42
N ALA A 230 -10.60 -2.98 -1.82
CA ALA A 230 -10.27 -1.76 -2.55
C ALA A 230 -9.20 -1.98 -3.64
N TRP A 231 -8.28 -2.93 -3.46
CA TRP A 231 -7.33 -3.30 -4.51
C TRP A 231 -8.01 -3.86 -5.76
N ARG A 232 -9.15 -4.52 -5.60
CA ARG A 232 -9.84 -5.22 -6.71
C ARG A 232 -10.58 -4.24 -7.62
N THR A 233 -10.88 -3.04 -7.13
CA THR A 233 -11.55 -1.98 -7.90
C THR A 233 -10.63 -0.81 -8.26
N ALA A 234 -9.43 -0.75 -7.70
CA ALA A 234 -8.46 0.32 -7.95
C ALA A 234 -7.79 0.19 -9.31
N LEU A 235 -7.40 1.34 -9.87
CA LEU A 235 -6.39 1.43 -10.93
C LEU A 235 -5.08 2.03 -10.42
N LEU A 236 -5.21 3.06 -9.57
CA LEU A 236 -4.06 3.79 -9.02
C LEU A 236 -3.95 3.56 -7.52
N HIS A 237 -2.72 3.45 -7.05
CA HIS A 237 -2.35 3.64 -5.65
C HIS A 237 -1.57 4.95 -5.55
N MET A 238 -2.17 5.96 -4.94
CA MET A 238 -1.61 7.31 -4.82
C MET A 238 -1.02 7.52 -3.43
N ILE A 239 0.19 8.05 -3.37
CA ILE A 239 0.95 8.27 -2.14
C ILE A 239 1.35 9.73 -2.07
N TYR A 240 0.95 10.41 -1.00
CA TYR A 240 1.48 11.71 -0.64
C TYR A 240 2.65 11.53 0.32
N THR A 241 3.75 12.25 0.11
CA THR A 241 4.94 12.18 0.97
C THR A 241 5.40 13.57 1.39
N GLN A 242 5.93 13.69 2.61
CA GLN A 242 6.77 14.81 3.01
C GLN A 242 8.05 14.31 3.67
N SER A 243 9.16 15.01 3.42
CA SER A 243 10.47 14.68 3.96
C SER A 243 11.11 15.86 4.69
N TRP A 244 11.92 15.59 5.71
CA TRP A 244 12.62 16.62 6.48
C TRP A 244 14.07 16.23 6.82
N PRO A 245 14.97 17.20 7.07
CA PRO A 245 16.36 16.93 7.40
C PRO A 245 16.56 16.41 8.83
N ASP A 246 17.71 15.80 9.10
CA ASP A 246 18.08 15.44 10.47
C ASP A 246 18.17 16.69 11.37
N GLY A 247 17.79 16.53 12.64
CA GLY A 247 17.76 17.63 13.60
C GLY A 247 16.52 18.53 13.54
N THR A 248 15.56 18.27 12.64
CA THR A 248 14.24 18.92 12.67
C THR A 248 13.56 18.70 14.02
N SER A 249 12.94 19.76 14.56
CA SER A 249 12.32 19.72 15.88
C SER A 249 11.13 18.76 15.94
N THR A 250 10.83 18.22 17.12
CA THR A 250 9.64 17.36 17.30
C THR A 250 8.33 18.08 16.98
N ALA A 251 8.26 19.39 17.22
CA ALA A 251 7.09 20.20 16.87
C ALA A 251 6.88 20.25 15.34
N ASP A 252 7.95 20.42 14.58
CA ASP A 252 7.89 20.42 13.11
C ASP A 252 7.58 19.02 12.56
N GLN A 253 8.13 17.96 13.17
CA GLN A 253 7.80 16.58 12.80
C GLN A 253 6.30 16.29 13.01
N GLN A 254 5.73 16.80 14.11
CA GLN A 254 4.29 16.70 14.38
C GLN A 254 3.47 17.49 13.35
N ALA A 255 3.91 18.69 12.98
CA ALA A 255 3.25 19.48 11.93
C ALA A 255 3.30 18.78 10.56
N VAL A 256 4.40 18.08 10.24
CA VAL A 256 4.49 17.23 9.04
C VAL A 256 3.48 16.09 9.11
N ALA A 257 3.36 15.40 10.25
CA ALA A 257 2.41 14.31 10.43
C ALA A 257 0.96 14.79 10.21
N GLU A 258 0.57 15.92 10.81
CA GLU A 258 -0.74 16.54 10.61
C GLU A 258 -0.97 16.97 9.15
N SER A 259 0.07 17.51 8.51
CA SER A 259 0.02 17.88 7.10
C SER A 259 -0.24 16.67 6.21
N VAL A 260 0.47 15.56 6.43
CA VAL A 260 0.27 14.30 5.68
C VAL A 260 -1.15 13.79 5.86
N THR A 261 -1.68 13.72 7.08
CA THR A 261 -3.07 13.30 7.34
C THR A 261 -4.07 14.17 6.59
N ASN A 262 -3.87 15.49 6.61
CA ASN A 262 -4.74 16.44 5.91
C ASN A 262 -4.70 16.29 4.39
N GLN A 263 -3.52 16.11 3.79
CA GLN A 263 -3.40 15.92 2.34
C GLN A 263 -4.00 14.59 1.87
N VAL A 264 -3.87 13.54 2.69
CA VAL A 264 -4.50 12.23 2.44
C VAL A 264 -6.03 12.32 2.51
N ALA A 265 -6.57 13.17 3.38
CA ALA A 265 -8.02 13.45 3.42
C ALA A 265 -8.53 14.13 2.13
N ILE A 266 -7.71 14.96 1.48
CA ILE A 266 -8.04 15.56 0.17
C ILE A 266 -8.12 14.45 -0.90
N LEU A 267 -7.13 13.54 -0.95
CA LEU A 267 -7.16 12.39 -1.86
C LEU A 267 -8.39 11.51 -1.65
N GLN A 268 -8.83 11.35 -0.39
CA GLN A 268 -9.98 10.53 -0.04
C GLN A 268 -11.27 10.96 -0.76
N THR A 269 -11.43 12.25 -1.07
CA THR A 269 -12.62 12.79 -1.75
C THR A 269 -12.87 12.13 -3.11
N MET A 270 -11.81 11.68 -3.78
CA MET A 270 -11.85 11.00 -5.09
C MET A 270 -11.45 9.52 -5.01
N ALA A 271 -11.24 8.98 -3.80
CA ALA A 271 -10.87 7.59 -3.59
C ALA A 271 -12.06 6.69 -3.20
N GLY A 272 -13.29 7.12 -3.43
CA GLY A 272 -14.50 6.43 -2.94
C GLY A 272 -14.96 6.86 -1.55
N GLY A 273 -14.48 8.01 -1.05
CA GLY A 273 -14.98 8.64 0.17
C GLY A 273 -14.80 7.76 1.41
N SER A 274 -15.89 7.47 2.13
CA SER A 274 -15.84 6.61 3.33
C SER A 274 -15.38 5.19 3.01
N GLN A 275 -15.67 4.69 1.80
CA GLN A 275 -15.29 3.35 1.33
C GLN A 275 -13.88 3.29 0.73
N SER A 276 -13.13 4.40 0.76
CA SER A 276 -11.75 4.41 0.23
C SER A 276 -10.87 3.41 0.98
N GLY A 277 -9.96 2.77 0.25
CA GLY A 277 -8.88 1.97 0.84
C GLY A 277 -7.56 2.73 0.91
N SER A 278 -6.68 2.27 1.79
CA SER A 278 -5.28 2.69 1.89
C SER A 278 -4.40 1.45 1.96
N TYR A 279 -3.20 1.52 1.39
CA TYR A 279 -2.30 0.38 1.40
C TYR A 279 -1.44 0.42 2.66
N MET A 280 -1.71 -0.48 3.61
CA MET A 280 -1.10 -0.44 4.95
C MET A 280 0.42 -0.39 5.00
N ASN A 281 1.12 -0.93 3.99
CA ASN A 281 2.58 -0.90 3.94
C ASN A 281 3.14 0.47 3.52
N GLU A 282 2.30 1.33 2.94
CA GLU A 282 2.62 2.68 2.48
C GLU A 282 1.46 3.62 2.88
N ALA A 283 1.13 3.66 4.18
CA ALA A 283 0.01 4.41 4.73
C ALA A 283 0.43 5.38 5.84
N ASP A 284 -0.49 6.30 6.16
CA ASP A 284 -0.35 7.23 7.27
C ASP A 284 -0.42 6.46 8.61
N PRO A 285 0.59 6.56 9.50
CA PRO A 285 0.51 5.98 10.83
C PRO A 285 -0.64 6.52 11.69
N ASN A 286 -1.13 7.72 11.36
CA ASN A 286 -2.24 8.40 12.03
C ASN A 286 -3.58 8.21 11.30
N GLU A 287 -3.66 7.27 10.35
CA GLU A 287 -4.84 7.03 9.53
C GLU A 287 -6.11 6.85 10.40
N PRO A 288 -7.12 7.74 10.25
CA PRO A 288 -8.38 7.58 10.94
C PRO A 288 -9.14 6.38 10.36
N ASN A 289 -9.77 5.57 11.23
CA ASN A 289 -10.50 4.36 10.82
C ASN A 289 -9.61 3.37 10.04
N TRP A 290 -8.34 3.25 10.45
CA TRP A 290 -7.33 2.42 9.78
C TRP A 290 -7.79 0.98 9.57
N GLN A 291 -8.63 0.42 10.46
CA GLN A 291 -9.16 -0.94 10.30
C GLN A 291 -9.89 -1.09 8.96
N GLN A 292 -10.81 -0.17 8.65
CA GLN A 292 -11.55 -0.24 7.41
C GLN A 292 -10.69 0.18 6.21
N LYS A 293 -9.79 1.16 6.40
CA LYS A 293 -8.90 1.61 5.33
C LYS A 293 -7.92 0.54 4.87
N PHE A 294 -7.36 -0.22 5.81
CA PHE A 294 -6.30 -1.19 5.52
C PHE A 294 -6.84 -2.57 5.18
N PHE A 295 -7.95 -2.99 5.80
CA PHE A 295 -8.45 -4.36 5.66
C PHE A 295 -9.81 -4.45 4.95
N GLY A 296 -10.54 -3.33 4.81
CA GLY A 296 -11.80 -3.28 4.08
C GLY A 296 -13.03 -3.21 4.99
N THR A 297 -13.94 -4.17 4.89
CA THR A 297 -15.17 -4.13 5.70
C THR A 297 -14.90 -4.53 7.15
N GLN A 298 -15.77 -4.12 8.07
CA GLN A 298 -15.69 -4.54 9.47
C GLN A 298 -15.68 -6.07 9.60
N ALA A 299 -16.48 -6.78 8.79
CA ALA A 299 -16.52 -8.24 8.80
C ALA A 299 -15.17 -8.89 8.42
N ILE A 300 -14.40 -8.28 7.50
CA ILE A 300 -13.05 -8.76 7.16
C ILE A 300 -12.11 -8.53 8.35
N TYR A 301 -12.18 -7.36 8.98
CA TYR A 301 -11.36 -7.05 10.15
C TYR A 301 -11.66 -7.97 11.33
N ASP A 302 -12.94 -8.21 11.63
CA ASP A 302 -13.37 -9.09 12.71
C ASP A 302 -12.92 -10.53 12.47
N LYS A 303 -12.99 -11.01 11.22
CA LYS A 303 -12.45 -12.33 10.84
C LYS A 303 -10.94 -12.40 11.06
N LEU A 304 -10.19 -11.38 10.63
CA LEU A 304 -8.75 -11.31 10.89
C LEU A 304 -8.45 -11.32 12.39
N LYS A 305 -9.21 -10.55 13.18
CA LYS A 305 -9.06 -10.47 14.64
C LYS A 305 -9.36 -11.80 15.33
N SER A 306 -10.39 -12.53 14.89
CA SER A 306 -10.69 -13.87 15.40
C SER A 306 -9.58 -14.88 15.11
N ILE A 307 -8.97 -14.82 13.92
CA ILE A 307 -7.82 -15.66 13.57
C ILE A 307 -6.61 -15.30 14.44
N LYS A 308 -6.34 -14.00 14.60
CA LYS A 308 -5.30 -13.47 15.50
C LYS A 308 -5.45 -14.01 16.92
N GLN A 309 -6.65 -13.95 17.49
CA GLN A 309 -6.94 -14.48 18.84
C GLN A 309 -6.72 -15.99 18.95
N THR A 310 -6.83 -16.74 17.85
CA THR A 310 -6.59 -18.19 17.84
C THR A 310 -5.09 -18.51 17.86
N VAL A 311 -4.28 -17.80 17.07
CA VAL A 311 -2.84 -18.10 16.89
C VAL A 311 -1.92 -17.33 17.84
N ASP A 312 -2.44 -16.26 18.45
CA ASP A 312 -1.77 -15.43 19.45
C ASP A 312 -2.77 -14.84 20.46
N PRO A 313 -3.32 -15.67 21.36
CA PRO A 313 -4.33 -15.25 22.35
C PRO A 313 -3.78 -14.29 23.41
N LEU A 314 -2.46 -14.25 23.61
CA LEU A 314 -1.81 -13.37 24.58
C LEU A 314 -1.37 -12.04 23.98
N GLY A 315 -1.48 -11.88 22.66
CA GLY A 315 -1.06 -10.68 21.94
C GLY A 315 0.45 -10.45 21.98
N LEU A 316 1.26 -11.52 21.90
CA LEU A 316 2.72 -11.44 21.82
C LEU A 316 3.20 -10.61 20.62
N PHE A 317 2.52 -10.73 19.49
CA PHE A 317 2.85 -10.03 18.26
C PHE A 317 1.94 -8.79 18.11
N VAL A 318 2.44 -7.60 18.44
CA VAL A 318 1.69 -6.35 18.32
C VAL A 318 2.49 -5.30 17.55
N CYS A 319 1.82 -4.57 16.67
CA CYS A 319 2.39 -3.46 15.92
C CYS A 319 1.33 -2.39 15.65
N LYS A 320 1.77 -1.15 15.39
CA LYS A 320 0.87 -0.01 15.18
C LYS A 320 -0.04 -0.26 13.97
N ASN A 321 -1.34 -0.13 14.17
CA ASN A 321 -2.38 -0.32 13.16
C ASN A 321 -2.33 -1.71 12.48
N CYS A 322 -1.89 -2.72 13.24
CA CYS A 322 -1.96 -4.12 12.86
C CYS A 322 -3.23 -4.76 13.44
N VAL A 323 -3.72 -5.84 12.84
CA VAL A 323 -4.89 -6.56 13.34
C VAL A 323 -4.73 -6.88 14.83
N GLY A 324 -5.69 -6.44 15.64
CA GLY A 324 -5.71 -6.62 17.10
C GLY A 324 -4.97 -5.55 17.90
N SER A 325 -4.30 -4.59 17.27
CA SER A 325 -3.62 -3.50 18.00
C SER A 325 -4.59 -2.52 18.67
N ASP A 326 -5.87 -2.56 18.30
CA ASP A 326 -6.95 -1.81 18.97
C ASP A 326 -7.30 -2.37 20.36
N ASP A 327 -6.86 -3.59 20.69
CA ASP A 327 -6.95 -4.16 22.04
C ASP A 327 -5.81 -3.69 22.95
N TRP A 328 -5.00 -2.70 22.52
CA TRP A 328 -3.83 -2.20 23.25
C TRP A 328 -3.90 -0.68 23.42
N SER A 329 -3.14 -0.15 24.37
CA SER A 329 -2.91 1.28 24.52
C SER A 329 -2.27 1.86 23.25
N SER A 330 -2.38 3.17 23.05
CA SER A 330 -1.89 3.83 21.82
C SER A 330 -0.38 3.70 21.59
N ASP A 331 0.39 3.48 22.66
CA ASP A 331 1.83 3.19 22.68
C ASP A 331 2.14 1.68 22.63
N LEU A 332 1.11 0.83 22.60
CA LEU A 332 1.17 -0.63 22.53
C LEU A 332 1.83 -1.31 23.75
N ASN A 333 1.98 -0.60 24.86
CA ASN A 333 2.62 -1.14 26.06
C ASN A 333 1.66 -1.92 26.99
N CYS A 334 0.35 -1.64 26.92
CA CYS A 334 -0.63 -2.22 27.83
C CYS A 334 -1.83 -2.78 27.06
N PRO A 335 -2.24 -4.04 27.28
CA PRO A 335 -3.53 -4.54 26.81
C PRO A 335 -4.67 -3.72 27.43
N GLN A 336 -5.64 -3.32 26.61
CA GLN A 336 -6.91 -2.78 27.09
C GLN A 336 -7.72 -3.94 27.65
N MET A 337 -8.07 -3.89 28.94
CA MET A 337 -8.93 -4.91 29.54
C MET A 337 -10.28 -4.90 28.83
N SER A 338 -10.55 -5.94 28.02
CA SER A 338 -11.89 -6.18 27.52
C SER A 338 -12.81 -6.44 28.71
N SER A 339 -14.02 -5.89 28.68
CA SER A 339 -15.07 -6.14 29.69
C SER A 339 -15.53 -7.62 29.78
N ALA A 340 -14.91 -8.52 29.00
CA ALA A 340 -15.22 -9.94 28.94
C ALA A 340 -14.29 -10.84 29.78
N GLY A 341 -13.29 -10.27 30.47
CA GLY A 341 -12.31 -11.04 31.22
C GLY A 341 -12.02 -10.48 32.60
N GLN A 342 -13.00 -10.53 33.53
CA GLN A 342 -12.65 -10.55 34.95
C GLN A 342 -11.82 -11.81 35.21
N VAL A 343 -10.50 -11.66 35.25
CA VAL A 343 -9.61 -12.71 35.73
C VAL A 343 -9.75 -12.72 37.24
N SER A 344 -10.53 -13.67 37.77
CA SER A 344 -10.61 -13.89 39.21
C SER A 344 -9.29 -14.51 39.67
N VAL A 345 -8.38 -13.66 40.16
CA VAL A 345 -7.12 -14.12 40.75
C VAL A 345 -7.42 -14.64 42.15
N THR A 346 -7.51 -15.97 42.29
CA THR A 346 -7.59 -16.59 43.62
C THR A 346 -6.18 -16.73 44.18
N VAL A 347 -5.82 -15.85 45.11
CA VAL A 347 -4.57 -15.98 45.88
C VAL A 347 -4.80 -17.01 46.98
N ILE A 348 -4.26 -18.22 46.82
CA ILE A 348 -4.24 -19.22 47.90
C ILE A 348 -3.04 -18.91 48.80
N VAL A 349 -3.31 -18.29 49.95
CA VAL A 349 -2.31 -18.15 51.01
C VAL A 349 -2.33 -19.43 51.85
N LEU A 350 -1.31 -20.28 51.68
CA LEU A 350 -1.08 -21.43 52.56
C LEU A 350 -0.40 -20.94 53.85
N ILE A 351 -1.22 -20.63 54.86
CA ILE A 351 -0.75 -20.53 56.25
C ILE A 351 -0.94 -21.92 56.87
N LEU A 352 0.08 -22.39 57.60
CA LEU A 352 0.22 -23.72 58.18
C LEU A 352 -0.89 -24.17 59.17
N MET A 353 -2.01 -23.45 59.28
CA MET A 353 -3.20 -23.85 60.04
C MET A 353 -4.49 -23.27 59.38
N GLY A 354 -5.01 -23.92 58.33
CA GLY A 354 -6.37 -23.70 57.81
C GLY A 354 -6.47 -22.99 56.45
N ILE A 355 -7.25 -23.58 55.52
CA ILE A 355 -7.53 -23.02 54.18
C ILE A 355 -8.64 -21.97 54.29
N PHE A 356 -8.37 -20.72 53.89
CA PHE A 356 -9.39 -19.70 53.65
C PHE A 356 -9.30 -19.21 52.20
N ALA A 357 -10.43 -19.21 51.50
CA ALA A 357 -10.57 -18.59 50.18
C ALA A 357 -11.06 -17.15 50.36
N LEU A 358 -10.25 -16.16 49.97
CA LEU A 358 -10.69 -14.79 49.79
C LEU A 358 -10.91 -14.54 48.30
N SER A 359 -12.14 -14.21 47.89
CA SER A 359 -12.39 -13.66 46.56
C SER A 359 -12.22 -12.15 46.61
N LEU A 360 -11.26 -11.61 45.87
CA LEU A 360 -11.20 -10.19 45.55
C LEU A 360 -11.74 -10.01 44.12
N ASN A 361 -12.79 -9.21 43.99
CA ASN A 361 -13.19 -8.67 42.70
C ASN A 361 -12.37 -7.41 42.46
N ILE A 362 -11.57 -7.40 41.39
CA ILE A 362 -10.91 -6.22 40.83
C ILE A 362 -11.46 -6.01 39.43
#